data_AF-A0A8J7I8J7-F1
#
_entry.id   AF-A0A8J7I8J7-F1
#
_cell.length_a   1.000
_cell.length_b   1.000
_cell.length_c   1.000
_cell.angle_alpha   90.00
_cell.angle_beta   90.00
_cell.angle_gamma   90.00
#
_symmetry.space_group_name_H-M   'P 1'
#
loop_
_entity.id
_entity.type
_entity.pdbx_description
1 polymer ?
#
loop_
_entity_poly.entity_id
_entity_poly.type
_entity_poly.pdbx_seq_one_letter_code
_entity_poly.pdbx_strand_id
1 'polypeptide(L)'
;MSPTARWILGIAAILFTLMVIPSAFDIPALWGLVVFLLLIAVSCFSKRARPIAIRLIAATVLTMYICYVISEIGKPSLPKAIAGLCVWGLPAGFVAITGKYPSWGHGSAAFNGSQKKPK
;
A
#
# COMPACT_ATOMS: atom_id res chain seq x y z
N MET A 1 -15.90 -0.81 -2.87
CA MET A 1 -15.42 -2.03 -2.19
C MET A 1 -16.51 -2.60 -1.29
N SER A 2 -16.96 -3.83 -1.55
CA SER A 2 -17.99 -4.50 -0.77
C SER A 2 -17.51 -4.77 0.67
N PRO A 3 -18.42 -4.84 1.66
CA PRO A 3 -18.07 -5.22 3.02
C PRO A 3 -17.33 -6.56 3.09
N THR A 4 -17.77 -7.55 2.32
CA THR A 4 -17.20 -8.90 2.27
C THR A 4 -15.75 -8.90 1.80
N ALA A 5 -15.41 -8.11 0.78
CA ALA A 5 -14.03 -8.02 0.29
C ALA A 5 -13.07 -7.44 1.34
N ARG A 6 -13.55 -6.51 2.19
CA ARG A 6 -12.74 -5.96 3.28
C ARG A 6 -12.47 -6.99 4.37
N TRP A 7 -13.48 -7.78 4.73
CA TRP A 7 -13.31 -8.85 5.70
C TRP A 7 -12.32 -9.91 5.21
N ILE A 8 -12.44 -10.35 3.96
CA ILE A 8 -11.54 -11.35 3.36
C ILE A 8 -10.09 -10.81 3.35
N LEU A 9 -9.87 -9.59 2.86
CA LEU A 9 -8.53 -8.99 2.81
C LEU A 9 -7.95 -8.72 4.20
N GLY A 10 -8.77 -8.28 5.15
CA GLY A 10 -8.34 -8.06 6.53
C GLY A 10 -7.93 -9.36 7.22
N ILE A 11 -8.73 -10.42 7.08
CA ILE A 11 -8.42 -11.74 7.66
C ILE A 11 -7.17 -12.32 6.99
N ALA A 12 -7.06 -12.25 5.66
CA ALA A 12 -5.89 -12.73 4.94
C ALA A 12 -4.61 -11.99 5.38
N ALA A 13 -4.67 -10.67 5.56
CA ALA A 13 -3.55 -9.87 6.04
C ALA A 13 -3.13 -10.28 7.47
N ILE A 14 -4.09 -10.54 8.37
CA ILE A 14 -3.81 -11.02 9.74
C ILE A 14 -3.16 -12.40 9.71
N LEU A 15 -3.72 -13.35 8.96
CA LEU A 15 -3.17 -14.71 8.84
C LEU A 15 -1.75 -14.68 8.29
N PHE A 16 -1.51 -13.88 7.26
CA PHE A 16 -0.17 -13.72 6.68
C PHE A 16 0.81 -13.08 7.67
N THR A 17 0.34 -12.11 8.47
CA THR A 17 1.14 -11.52 9.55
C THR A 17 1.57 -12.56 10.57
N LEU A 18 0.63 -13.40 11.03
CA LEU A 18 0.90 -14.49 11.98
C LEU A 18 1.92 -15.49 11.43
N MET A 19 1.89 -15.76 10.12
CA MET A 19 2.86 -16.64 9.47
C MET A 19 4.26 -16.02 9.39
N VAL A 20 4.38 -14.70 9.21
CA VAL A 20 5.67 -14.01 9.03
C VAL A 20 6.36 -13.70 10.36
N ILE A 21 5.61 -13.55 11.47
CA ILE A 21 6.16 -13.19 12.78
C ILE A 21 7.33 -14.09 13.23
N PRO A 22 7.26 -15.43 13.15
CA PRO A 22 8.38 -16.29 13.54
C PRO A 22 9.65 -15.96 12.75
N SER A 23 9.55 -15.79 11.43
CA SER A 23 10.68 -15.46 10.56
C SER A 23 11.19 -14.03 10.76
N ALA A 24 10.37 -13.12 11.28
CA ALA A 24 10.77 -11.74 11.54
C ALA A 24 11.74 -11.59 12.72
N PHE A 25 11.83 -12.59 13.60
CA PHE A 25 12.86 -12.62 14.64
C PHE A 25 14.26 -12.86 14.05
N ASP A 26 14.36 -13.66 13.00
CA ASP A 26 15.64 -13.96 12.33
C ASP A 26 16.03 -12.91 11.30
N ILE A 27 15.04 -12.31 10.61
CA ILE A 27 15.26 -11.34 9.54
C ILE A 27 14.61 -10.01 9.91
N PRO A 28 15.39 -9.04 10.44
CA PRO A 28 14.85 -7.75 10.92
C PRO A 28 14.07 -6.98 9.85
N ALA A 29 14.43 -7.14 8.58
CA ALA A 29 13.74 -6.51 7.46
C ALA A 29 12.25 -6.92 7.34
N LEU A 30 11.87 -8.10 7.84
CA LEU A 30 10.49 -8.57 7.81
C LEU A 30 9.57 -7.83 8.80
N TRP A 31 10.12 -7.14 9.80
CA TRP A 31 9.31 -6.26 10.66
C TRP A 31 8.61 -5.16 9.87
N GLY A 32 9.26 -4.65 8.81
CA GLY A 32 8.62 -3.69 7.90
C GLY A 32 7.40 -4.29 7.20
N LEU A 33 7.49 -5.56 6.79
CA LEU A 33 6.39 -6.29 6.16
C LEU A 33 5.24 -6.55 7.16
N VAL A 34 5.56 -6.95 8.40
CA VAL A 34 4.59 -7.14 9.48
C VAL A 34 3.81 -5.86 9.76
N VAL A 35 4.51 -4.73 9.93
CA VAL A 35 3.88 -3.42 10.15
C VAL A 35 2.99 -3.02 8.96
N PHE A 36 3.46 -3.25 7.74
CA PHE A 36 2.70 -2.95 6.52
C PHE A 36 1.40 -3.77 6.43
N LEU A 37 1.45 -5.06 6.74
CA LEU A 37 0.27 -5.94 6.73
C LEU A 37 -0.73 -5.57 7.83
N LEU A 38 -0.24 -5.19 9.02
CA LEU A 38 -1.09 -4.68 10.10
C LEU A 38 -1.79 -3.37 9.69
N LEU A 39 -1.10 -2.46 8.99
CA LEU A 39 -1.73 -1.25 8.46
C LEU A 39 -2.84 -1.57 7.46
N ILE A 40 -2.64 -2.59 6.60
CA ILE A 40 -3.69 -3.09 5.70
C ILE A 40 -4.88 -3.63 6.51
N ALA A 41 -4.64 -4.46 7.53
CA ALA A 41 -5.70 -5.00 8.38
C ALA A 41 -6.51 -3.87 9.06
N VAL A 42 -5.82 -2.89 9.66
CA VAL A 42 -6.46 -1.72 10.28
C VAL A 42 -7.31 -0.94 9.25
N SER A 43 -6.80 -0.77 8.03
CA SER A 43 -7.54 -0.10 6.94
C SER A 43 -8.82 -0.85 6.54
N CYS A 44 -8.86 -2.17 6.74
CA CYS A 44 -9.98 -3.03 6.41
C CYS A 44 -11.07 -3.02 7.50
N PHE A 45 -10.69 -3.04 8.77
CA PHE A 45 -11.63 -3.11 9.89
C PHE A 45 -12.14 -1.74 10.37
N SER A 46 -11.31 -0.69 10.32
CA SER A 46 -11.68 0.62 10.85
C SER A 46 -12.08 1.60 9.75
N LYS A 47 -13.39 1.88 9.63
CA LYS A 47 -13.90 2.91 8.70
C LYS A 47 -13.33 4.29 9.00
N ARG A 48 -13.08 4.60 10.28
CA ARG A 48 -12.56 5.90 10.74
C ARG A 48 -11.07 6.07 10.46
N ALA A 49 -10.28 5.01 10.67
CA ALA A 49 -8.82 5.05 10.44
C ALA A 49 -8.44 4.79 8.98
N ARG A 50 -9.34 4.26 8.16
CA ARG A 50 -9.13 3.94 6.74
C ARG A 50 -8.46 5.06 5.91
N PRO A 51 -8.92 6.32 5.92
CA PRO A 51 -8.27 7.36 5.11
C PRO A 51 -6.83 7.62 5.54
N ILE A 52 -6.53 7.55 6.85
CA ILE A 52 -5.17 7.72 7.37
C ILE A 52 -4.31 6.50 7.02
N ALA A 53 -4.84 5.30 7.23
CA ALA A 53 -4.13 4.05 6.93
C ALA A 53 -3.76 3.94 5.44
N ILE A 54 -4.66 4.32 4.53
CA ILE A 54 -4.38 4.34 3.08
C ILE A 54 -3.25 5.31 2.75
N ARG A 55 -3.22 6.50 3.37
CA ARG A 55 -2.14 7.47 3.16
C ARG A 55 -0.80 6.94 3.66
N LEU A 56 -0.79 6.28 4.82
CA LEU A 56 0.42 5.65 5.37
C LEU A 56 0.93 4.52 4.48
N ILE A 57 0.05 3.61 4.05
CA ILE A 57 0.40 2.53 3.11
C ILE A 57 1.02 3.10 1.84
N ALA A 58 0.40 4.12 1.27
CA ALA A 58 0.88 4.72 0.03
C ALA A 58 2.20 5.49 0.21
N ALA A 59 2.38 6.17 1.36
CA ALA A 59 3.65 6.80 1.72
C ALA A 59 4.77 5.75 1.87
N THR A 60 4.49 4.62 2.53
CA THR A 60 5.46 3.51 2.67
C THR A 60 5.88 2.97 1.30
N VAL A 61 4.93 2.75 0.38
CA VAL A 61 5.23 2.28 -0.98
C VAL A 61 6.12 3.29 -1.73
N LEU A 62 5.78 4.58 -1.68
CA LEU A 62 6.60 5.62 -2.31
C LEU A 62 8.03 5.62 -1.75
N THR A 63 8.15 5.64 -0.42
CA THR A 63 9.47 5.63 0.26
C THR A 63 10.27 4.39 -0.12
N MET A 64 9.65 3.21 -0.17
CA MET A 64 10.31 1.97 -0.56
C MET A 64 10.87 2.03 -1.98
N TYR A 65 10.11 2.58 -2.94
CA TYR A 65 10.59 2.76 -4.32
C TYR A 65 11.69 3.83 -4.43
N ILE A 66 11.63 4.91 -3.65
CA ILE A 66 12.71 5.91 -3.60
C ILE A 66 14.00 5.27 -3.08
N CYS A 67 13.94 4.54 -1.97
CA CYS A 67 15.08 3.80 -1.44
C CYS A 67 15.63 2.78 -2.45
N TYR A 68 14.74 2.08 -3.17
CA TYR A 68 15.13 1.13 -4.20
C TYR A 68 15.90 1.81 -5.34
N VAL A 69 15.39 2.94 -5.86
CA VAL A 69 16.08 3.71 -6.90
C VAL A 69 17.45 4.19 -6.41
N ILE A 70 17.55 4.69 -5.18
CA ILE A 70 18.83 5.13 -4.59
C ILE A 70 19.83 3.96 -4.52
N SER A 71 19.37 2.77 -4.10
CA SER A 71 20.22 1.57 -4.00
C SER A 71 20.69 1.02 -5.36
N GLU A 72 20.06 1.46 -6.44
CA GLU A 72 20.32 1.04 -7.81
C GLU A 72 21.12 2.07 -8.62
N ILE A 73 21.51 3.19 -8.01
CA ILE A 73 22.39 4.18 -8.66
C ILE A 73 23.72 3.50 -9.02
N GLY A 74 24.07 3.52 -10.31
CA GLY A 74 25.29 2.91 -10.84
C GLY A 74 25.15 1.45 -11.29
N LYS A 75 23.97 0.83 -11.17
CA LYS A 75 23.71 -0.53 -11.67
C LYS A 75 22.93 -0.51 -13.00
N PRO A 76 23.06 -1.55 -13.85
CA PRO A 76 22.32 -1.65 -15.10
C PRO A 76 20.79 -1.80 -14.91
N SER A 77 20.35 -2.11 -13.69
CA SER A 77 18.94 -2.21 -13.29
C SER A 77 18.29 -0.87 -12.96
N LEU A 78 19.03 0.24 -12.93
CA LEU A 78 18.50 1.57 -12.63
C LEU A 78 17.27 1.97 -13.48
N PRO A 79 17.24 1.73 -14.82
CA PRO A 79 16.05 2.07 -15.61
C PRO A 79 14.80 1.30 -15.17
N LYS A 80 14.94 0.05 -14.73
CA LYS A 80 13.83 -0.75 -14.21
C LYS A 80 13.35 -0.20 -12.86
N ALA A 81 14.26 0.23 -12.00
CA ALA A 81 13.92 0.85 -10.72
C ALA A 81 13.16 2.17 -10.91
N ILE A 82 13.62 3.02 -11.85
CA ILE A 82 12.94 4.27 -12.21
C ILE A 82 11.55 3.99 -12.80
N ALA A 83 11.44 3.03 -13.72
CA ALA A 83 10.15 2.62 -14.27
C ALA A 83 9.19 2.14 -13.16
N GLY A 84 9.69 1.36 -12.19
CA GLY A 84 8.93 0.94 -11.02
C GLY A 84 8.45 2.12 -10.17
N LEU A 85 9.32 3.09 -9.88
CA LEU A 85 8.96 4.32 -9.17
C LEU A 85 7.88 5.12 -9.93
N CYS A 86 7.97 5.23 -11.25
CA CYS A 86 6.99 5.94 -12.05
C CYS A 86 5.63 5.23 -12.09
N VAL A 87 5.62 3.90 -12.24
CA VAL A 87 4.40 3.10 -12.41
C VAL A 87 3.68 2.86 -11.08
N TRP A 88 4.43 2.67 -9.99
CA TRP A 88 3.86 2.29 -8.68
C TRP A 88 4.08 3.36 -7.61
N GLY A 89 5.29 3.92 -7.55
CA GLY A 89 5.66 4.92 -6.55
C GLY A 89 4.90 6.24 -6.70
N LEU A 90 4.88 6.85 -7.90
CA LEU A 90 4.21 8.14 -8.12
C LEU A 90 2.69 8.07 -7.89
N PRO A 91 1.95 7.06 -8.39
CA PRO A 91 0.55 6.88 -8.02
C PRO A 91 0.34 6.71 -6.51
N ALA A 92 1.22 5.97 -5.84
CA ALA A 92 1.17 5.85 -4.39
C ALA A 92 1.44 7.20 -3.70
N GLY A 93 2.39 8.00 -4.17
CA GLY A 93 2.64 9.36 -3.68
C GLY A 93 1.42 10.28 -3.84
N PHE A 94 0.74 10.20 -4.98
CA PHE A 94 -0.51 10.93 -5.20
C PHE A 94 -1.59 10.52 -4.17
N VAL A 95 -1.73 9.22 -3.90
CA VAL A 95 -2.65 8.69 -2.88
C VAL A 95 -2.24 9.14 -1.48
N ALA A 96 -0.95 9.18 -1.17
CA ALA A 96 -0.44 9.61 0.13
C ALA A 96 -0.83 11.07 0.45
N ILE A 97 -0.76 11.94 -0.55
CA ILE A 97 -1.10 13.37 -0.40
C ILE A 97 -2.61 13.57 -0.41
N THR A 98 -3.28 13.07 -1.44
CA THR A 98 -4.70 13.40 -1.69
C THR A 98 -5.65 12.50 -0.89
N GLY A 99 -5.21 11.32 -0.46
CA GLY A 99 -6.07 10.27 0.07
C GLY A 99 -7.03 9.67 -0.96
N LYS A 100 -6.85 9.99 -2.25
CA LYS A 100 -7.71 9.53 -3.36
C LYS A 100 -6.86 8.77 -4.38
N TYR A 101 -7.44 7.74 -4.98
CA TYR A 101 -6.76 6.99 -6.04
C TYR A 101 -6.80 7.80 -7.36
N PRO A 102 -5.69 7.91 -8.11
CA PRO A 102 -5.68 8.65 -9.36
C PRO A 102 -6.71 8.06 -10.33
N SER A 103 -7.42 8.92 -11.08
CA SER A 103 -8.50 8.51 -11.99
C SER A 103 -7.99 7.93 -13.31
N TRP A 104 -6.68 7.91 -13.53
CA TRP A 104 -6.07 7.67 -14.85
C TRP A 104 -5.86 6.19 -15.19
N GLY A 105 -6.73 5.29 -14.71
CA GLY A 105 -6.62 3.86 -15.00
C GLY A 105 -7.89 3.07 -14.78
N HIS A 106 -8.00 1.93 -15.47
CA HIS A 106 -9.16 1.03 -15.45
C HIS A 106 -9.52 0.53 -14.04
N GLY A 107 -8.54 0.43 -13.13
CA GLY A 107 -8.75 0.05 -11.73
C GLY A 107 -9.28 1.17 -10.82
N SER A 108 -9.23 2.43 -11.26
CA SER A 108 -9.56 3.59 -10.40
C SER A 108 -11.02 3.60 -9.93
N ALA A 109 -11.94 3.05 -10.73
CA ALA A 109 -13.37 2.96 -10.40
C ALA A 109 -13.63 2.08 -9.17
N ALA A 110 -12.82 1.04 -8.94
CA ALA A 110 -12.96 0.14 -7.79
C ALA A 110 -12.58 0.84 -6.47
N PHE A 111 -11.61 1.74 -6.53
CA PHE A 111 -11.10 2.49 -5.37
C PHE A 111 -11.87 3.79 -5.12
N ASN A 112 -12.28 4.49 -6.18
CA ASN A 112 -13.04 5.74 -6.12
C ASN A 112 -14.57 5.53 -6.06
N GLY A 113 -15.02 4.27 -6.01
CA GLY A 113 -16.43 3.89 -6.11
C GLY A 113 -17.38 4.66 -5.19
N SER A 114 -18.20 5.49 -5.83
CA SER A 114 -19.44 6.14 -5.37
C SER A 114 -19.32 7.18 -4.25
N GLN A 115 -18.66 8.32 -4.50
CA GLN A 115 -19.16 9.57 -3.92
C GLN A 115 -20.47 9.97 -4.62
N LYS A 116 -21.58 9.24 -4.38
CA LYS A 116 -22.91 9.79 -4.69
C LYS A 116 -23.13 10.94 -3.71
N LYS A 117 -23.09 12.18 -4.21
CA LYS A 117 -23.50 13.37 -3.46
C LYS A 117 -24.89 13.11 -2.85
N PRO A 118 -25.12 13.36 -1.55
CA PRO A 118 -26.49 13.53 -1.07
C PRO A 118 -27.10 14.70 -1.86
N LYS A 119 -28.27 14.45 -2.46
CA LYS A 119 -29.14 15.51 -2.98
C LYS A 119 -29.76 16.24 -1.81
#